data_AF-A0A078A664-F1
#
_entry.id   AF-A0A078A664-F1
#
_cell.length_a   1.000
_cell.length_b   1.000
_cell.length_c   1.000
_cell.angle_alpha   90.00
_cell.angle_beta   90.00
_cell.angle_gamma   90.00
#
_symmetry.space_group_name_H-M   'P 1'
#
loop_
_entity.id
_entity.type
_entity.pdbx_description
1 polymer ?
#
loop_
_entity_poly.entity_id
_entity_poly.type
_entity_poly.pdbx_seq_one_letter_code
_entity_poly.pdbx_strand_id
1 'polypeptide(L)'
;MKQQLIFLLVGVAKVLSLTQDQKACSSRFIELFSQEAFKIQPMSVYANLTTDICFPQITNIQHSLKPTICAYQGLFVIEYIDKLGVSFPEKIRAFADDYCKNIQEAMNDKLQLINILNSYQPDYQNYTQKCEDYIFSHSNMWFDPTKPSDDITIGVMCEAYQELFTSLKSYNPALKYEDAIIYTYAFIYQTLIDRYDMDFLNVCVDSQLQANPEDYCNELMSKIDFILLNEDEEKQLCSVNGKKMKKRCHDIDRVESEQGNNISPEGHEYCFPCAFTIGYMMHDYNYGVEKQIKDVFIAFSKKATGILKDASKELQQKQDKIDLQKKLEKSQLTSQIQLPA
;
A
#
# COMPACT_ATOMS: atom_id res chain seq x y z
N MET A 1 4.43 -48.50 12.26
CA MET A 1 4.46 -47.58 13.43
C MET A 1 5.45 -46.42 13.31
N LYS A 2 6.71 -46.59 12.88
CA LYS A 2 7.68 -45.46 12.79
C LYS A 2 7.33 -44.35 11.77
N GLN A 3 6.69 -44.66 10.64
CA GLN A 3 6.30 -43.64 9.65
C GLN A 3 5.13 -42.75 10.10
N GLN A 4 4.16 -43.26 10.87
CA GLN A 4 3.05 -42.45 11.39
C GLN A 4 3.49 -41.45 12.46
N LEU A 5 4.51 -41.78 13.26
CA LEU A 5 5.07 -40.85 14.25
C LEU A 5 5.80 -39.65 13.60
N ILE A 6 6.45 -39.86 12.46
CA ILE A 6 7.17 -38.79 11.73
C ILE A 6 6.17 -37.80 11.13
N PHE A 7 5.05 -38.27 10.56
CA PHE A 7 3.99 -37.39 10.06
C PHE A 7 3.33 -36.56 11.16
N LEU A 8 3.11 -37.15 12.35
CA LEU A 8 2.60 -36.44 13.52
C LEU A 8 3.59 -35.39 14.04
N LEU A 9 4.89 -35.70 14.11
CA LEU A 9 5.92 -34.76 14.57
C LEU A 9 6.15 -33.59 13.60
N VAL A 10 6.13 -33.85 12.28
CA VAL A 10 6.24 -32.80 11.25
C VAL A 10 4.98 -31.91 11.23
N GLY A 11 3.80 -32.50 11.41
CA GLY A 11 2.54 -31.77 11.52
C GLY A 11 2.49 -30.86 12.75
N VAL A 12 2.91 -31.37 13.92
CA VAL A 12 2.94 -30.59 15.17
C VAL A 12 3.99 -29.48 15.13
N ALA A 13 5.18 -29.73 14.58
CA ALA A 13 6.22 -28.70 14.44
C ALA A 13 5.79 -27.55 13.50
N LYS A 14 5.10 -27.87 12.39
CA LYS A 14 4.59 -26.88 11.44
C LYS A 14 3.43 -26.06 12.02
N VAL A 15 2.54 -26.69 12.79
CA VAL A 15 1.46 -25.99 13.51
C VAL A 15 2.05 -25.07 14.59
N LEU A 16 3.04 -25.52 15.35
CA LEU A 16 3.71 -24.71 16.36
C LEU A 16 4.44 -23.50 15.76
N SER A 17 5.15 -23.66 14.63
CA SER A 17 5.83 -22.54 13.96
C SER A 17 4.84 -21.51 13.41
N LEU A 18 3.77 -21.95 12.75
CA LEU A 18 2.71 -21.06 12.26
C LEU A 18 2.05 -20.25 13.39
N THR A 19 1.79 -20.86 14.55
CA THR A 19 1.21 -20.14 15.69
C THR A 19 2.18 -19.16 16.37
N GLN A 20 3.49 -19.39 16.25
CA GLN A 20 4.51 -18.50 16.81
C GLN A 20 4.72 -17.27 15.91
N ASP A 21 4.76 -17.47 14.59
CA ASP A 21 4.89 -16.40 13.60
C ASP A 21 3.66 -15.47 13.61
N GLN A 22 2.46 -16.03 13.77
CA GLN A 22 1.22 -15.24 13.90
C GLN A 22 1.21 -14.37 15.16
N LYS A 23 1.64 -14.90 16.31
CA LYS A 23 1.71 -14.13 17.56
C LYS A 23 2.76 -13.02 17.49
N ALA A 24 3.90 -13.28 16.85
CA ALA A 24 4.93 -12.28 16.64
C ALA A 24 4.42 -11.16 15.71
N CYS A 25 3.74 -11.51 14.62
CA CYS A 25 3.10 -10.57 13.71
C CYS A 25 2.11 -9.66 14.46
N SER A 26 1.17 -10.25 15.20
CA SER A 26 0.11 -9.51 15.89
C SER A 26 0.66 -8.60 16.98
N SER A 27 1.68 -9.07 17.72
CA SER A 27 2.36 -8.26 18.74
C SER A 27 3.08 -7.06 18.13
N ARG A 28 3.79 -7.27 17.01
CA ARG A 28 4.48 -6.19 16.28
C ARG A 28 3.49 -5.19 15.70
N PHE A 29 2.36 -5.67 15.16
CA PHE A 29 1.28 -4.81 14.68
C PHE A 29 0.79 -3.88 15.79
N ILE A 30 0.45 -4.43 16.96
CA ILE A 30 -0.05 -3.65 18.10
C ILE A 30 0.99 -2.63 18.58
N GLU A 31 2.27 -2.97 18.57
CA GLU A 31 3.36 -2.05 18.92
C GLU A 31 3.40 -0.85 17.98
N LEU A 32 3.36 -1.09 16.66
CA LEU A 32 3.38 -0.04 15.64
C LEU A 32 2.18 0.89 15.74
N PHE A 33 1.00 0.36 16.05
CA PHE A 33 -0.24 1.12 16.17
C PHE A 33 -0.58 1.52 17.61
N SER A 34 0.41 1.57 18.49
CA SER A 34 0.23 2.23 19.79
C SER A 34 -0.12 3.72 19.57
N GLN A 35 -1.02 4.26 20.39
CA GLN A 35 -1.64 5.59 20.21
C GLN A 35 -0.64 6.73 19.97
N GLU A 36 0.56 6.62 20.53
CA GLU A 36 1.59 7.64 20.46
C GLU A 36 2.47 7.49 19.21
N ALA A 37 2.80 6.26 18.81
CA ALA A 37 3.67 6.01 17.67
C ALA A 37 3.01 6.40 16.34
N PHE A 38 1.74 6.03 16.15
CA PHE A 38 1.02 6.31 14.90
C PHE A 38 0.76 7.81 14.70
N LYS A 39 0.42 8.55 15.76
CA LYS A 39 0.17 10.00 15.67
C LYS A 39 1.44 10.82 15.42
N ILE A 40 2.57 10.41 16.00
CA ILE A 40 3.82 11.17 15.89
C ILE A 40 4.55 10.84 14.58
N GLN A 41 4.52 9.57 14.16
CA GLN A 41 5.31 9.08 13.02
C GLN A 41 4.50 8.15 12.10
N PRO A 42 3.39 8.62 11.51
CA PRO A 42 2.53 7.79 10.66
C PRO A 42 3.30 7.17 9.48
N MET A 43 4.24 7.92 8.87
CA MET A 43 5.10 7.41 7.80
C MET A 43 6.04 6.28 8.25
N SER A 44 6.57 6.35 9.49
CA SER A 44 7.42 5.29 10.05
C SER A 44 6.59 4.04 10.32
N VAL A 45 5.37 4.21 10.85
CA VAL A 45 4.42 3.11 11.05
C VAL A 45 4.07 2.44 9.72
N TYR A 46 3.79 3.22 8.68
CA TYR A 46 3.59 2.73 7.32
C TYR A 46 4.77 1.90 6.81
N ALA A 47 5.98 2.46 6.86
CA ALA A 47 7.18 1.76 6.40
C ALA A 47 7.41 0.44 7.16
N ASN A 48 7.18 0.42 8.47
CA ASN A 48 7.36 -0.79 9.28
C ASN A 48 6.24 -1.82 9.05
N LEU A 49 4.99 -1.38 8.90
CA LEU A 49 3.87 -2.26 8.55
C LEU A 49 4.14 -2.98 7.23
N THR A 50 4.55 -2.24 6.20
CA THR A 50 4.81 -2.79 4.86
C THR A 50 5.99 -3.77 4.89
N THR A 51 7.09 -3.40 5.56
CA THR A 51 8.36 -4.13 5.48
C THR A 51 8.56 -5.24 6.52
N ASP A 52 8.00 -5.09 7.73
CA ASP A 52 8.20 -6.01 8.85
C ASP A 52 6.97 -6.88 9.14
N ILE A 53 5.79 -6.46 8.69
CA ILE A 53 4.56 -7.21 8.91
C ILE A 53 4.05 -7.81 7.62
N CYS A 54 3.69 -7.01 6.61
CA CYS A 54 3.10 -7.55 5.38
C CYS A 54 4.08 -8.48 4.64
N PHE A 55 5.28 -7.98 4.34
CA PHE A 55 6.20 -8.68 3.45
C PHE A 55 6.62 -10.08 3.93
N PRO A 56 6.92 -10.31 5.23
CA PRO A 56 7.25 -11.66 5.71
C PRO A 56 6.08 -12.64 5.70
N GLN A 57 4.84 -12.17 5.82
CA GLN A 57 3.65 -13.03 5.89
C GLN A 57 3.22 -13.54 4.52
N ILE A 58 3.58 -12.83 3.44
CA ILE A 58 3.30 -13.23 2.08
C ILE A 58 4.44 -14.12 1.57
N THR A 59 4.18 -15.42 1.44
CA THR A 59 5.17 -16.44 1.04
C THR A 59 4.96 -16.93 -0.40
N ASN A 60 3.71 -17.09 -0.86
CA ASN A 60 3.37 -17.77 -2.12
C ASN A 60 3.26 -16.86 -3.35
N ILE A 61 3.75 -15.62 -3.28
CA ILE A 61 3.70 -14.65 -4.39
C ILE A 61 5.11 -14.43 -4.93
N GLN A 62 5.24 -14.17 -6.23
CA GLN A 62 6.53 -13.81 -6.83
C GLN A 62 7.17 -12.66 -6.03
N HIS A 63 8.47 -12.78 -5.74
CA HIS A 63 9.20 -11.80 -4.94
C HIS A 63 9.18 -10.38 -5.54
N SER A 64 9.02 -10.24 -6.85
CA SER A 64 8.87 -8.97 -7.56
C SER A 64 7.58 -8.23 -7.24
N LEU A 65 6.50 -8.94 -6.88
CA LEU A 65 5.18 -8.36 -6.64
C LEU A 65 4.91 -8.02 -5.17
N LYS A 66 5.58 -8.72 -4.24
CA LYS A 66 5.40 -8.49 -2.79
C LYS A 66 5.59 -7.03 -2.37
N PRO A 67 6.61 -6.30 -2.86
CA PRO A 67 6.79 -4.89 -2.51
C PRO A 67 5.59 -4.03 -2.87
N THR A 68 5.08 -4.17 -4.10
CA THR A 68 3.90 -3.43 -4.58
C THR A 68 2.68 -3.73 -3.73
N ILE A 69 2.38 -5.01 -3.58
CA ILE A 69 1.24 -5.49 -2.80
C ILE A 69 1.28 -4.93 -1.39
N CYS A 70 2.43 -5.07 -0.72
CA CYS A 70 2.56 -4.62 0.66
C CYS A 70 2.53 -3.11 0.81
N ALA A 71 3.12 -2.35 -0.13
CA ALA A 71 3.08 -0.89 -0.10
C ALA A 71 1.62 -0.40 -0.13
N TYR A 72 0.84 -0.80 -1.12
CA TYR A 72 -0.55 -0.35 -1.22
C TYR A 72 -1.44 -0.91 -0.11
N GLN A 73 -1.28 -2.18 0.27
CA GLN A 73 -2.00 -2.74 1.41
C GLN A 73 -1.72 -1.97 2.71
N GLY A 74 -0.48 -1.52 2.91
CA GLY A 74 -0.11 -0.73 4.08
C GLY A 74 -0.91 0.57 4.19
N LEU A 75 -1.22 1.22 3.07
CA LEU A 75 -2.03 2.44 3.03
C LEU A 75 -3.46 2.16 3.50
N PHE A 76 -4.08 1.09 2.99
CA PHE A 76 -5.46 0.73 3.36
C PHE A 76 -5.59 0.28 4.81
N VAL A 77 -4.59 -0.44 5.32
CA VAL A 77 -4.57 -0.83 6.74
C VAL A 77 -4.47 0.39 7.64
N ILE A 78 -3.62 1.36 7.30
CA ILE A 78 -3.49 2.60 8.08
C ILE A 78 -4.81 3.36 8.08
N GLU A 79 -5.42 3.54 6.91
CA GLU A 79 -6.70 4.21 6.77
C GLU A 79 -7.81 3.54 7.60
N TYR A 80 -7.86 2.21 7.56
CA TYR A 80 -8.84 1.46 8.33
C TYR A 80 -8.60 1.60 9.84
N ILE A 81 -7.34 1.57 10.30
CA ILE A 81 -7.00 1.74 11.71
C ILE A 81 -7.32 3.16 12.19
N ASP A 82 -7.10 4.18 11.37
CA ASP A 82 -7.50 5.54 11.70
C ASP A 82 -9.02 5.63 11.91
N LYS A 83 -9.80 5.12 10.94
CA LYS A 83 -11.27 5.05 11.01
C LYS A 83 -11.82 4.24 12.19
N LEU A 84 -11.10 3.19 12.63
CA LEU A 84 -11.47 2.45 13.84
C LEU A 84 -11.35 3.28 15.13
N GLY A 85 -10.56 4.35 15.08
CA GLY A 85 -10.18 5.18 16.20
C GLY A 85 -9.14 4.48 17.07
N VAL A 86 -7.93 5.06 17.14
CA VAL A 86 -6.81 4.51 17.93
C VAL A 86 -7.13 4.41 19.44
N SER A 87 -8.24 5.01 19.87
CA SER A 87 -8.87 4.97 21.20
C SER A 87 -9.33 3.58 21.67
N PHE A 88 -9.34 2.57 20.80
CA PHE A 88 -9.90 1.25 21.10
C PHE A 88 -8.86 0.11 21.00
N PRO A 89 -7.98 -0.08 22.01
CA PRO A 89 -6.92 -1.09 21.99
C PRO A 89 -7.42 -2.52 21.71
N GLU A 90 -8.63 -2.86 22.15
CA GLU A 90 -9.25 -4.16 21.90
C GLU A 90 -9.62 -4.36 20.43
N LYS A 91 -10.07 -3.30 19.73
CA LYS A 91 -10.36 -3.35 18.29
C LYS A 91 -9.09 -3.49 17.47
N ILE A 92 -8.04 -2.75 17.83
CA ILE A 92 -6.71 -2.87 17.18
C ILE A 92 -6.17 -4.29 17.36
N ARG A 93 -6.28 -4.84 18.57
CA ARG A 93 -5.84 -6.22 18.83
C ARG A 93 -6.62 -7.24 18.01
N ALA A 94 -7.96 -7.15 18.00
CA ALA A 94 -8.79 -8.06 17.21
C ALA A 94 -8.46 -7.97 15.72
N PHE A 95 -8.26 -6.75 15.20
CA PHE A 95 -7.84 -6.55 13.82
C PHE A 95 -6.44 -7.11 13.54
N ALA A 96 -5.46 -6.86 14.42
CA ALA A 96 -4.10 -7.37 14.28
C ALA A 96 -4.08 -8.90 14.22
N ASP A 97 -4.80 -9.55 15.12
CA ASP A 97 -4.91 -11.01 15.17
C ASP A 97 -5.52 -11.57 13.89
N ASP A 98 -6.58 -10.93 13.37
CA ASP A 98 -7.25 -11.34 12.13
C ASP A 98 -6.40 -11.09 10.89
N TYR A 99 -5.81 -9.90 10.78
CA TYR A 99 -4.87 -9.52 9.71
C TYR A 99 -3.72 -10.51 9.62
N CYS A 100 -3.02 -10.75 10.73
CA CYS A 100 -1.88 -11.65 10.76
C CYS A 100 -2.24 -13.11 10.52
N LYS A 101 -3.48 -13.52 10.80
CA LYS A 101 -3.98 -14.86 10.50
C LYS A 101 -4.27 -15.04 9.02
N ASN A 102 -4.85 -14.02 8.39
CA ASN A 102 -5.58 -14.17 7.13
C ASN A 102 -4.91 -13.46 5.94
N ILE A 103 -3.92 -12.59 6.15
CA ILE A 103 -3.30 -11.77 5.08
C ILE A 103 -2.89 -12.60 3.86
N GLN A 104 -2.30 -13.78 4.06
CA GLN A 104 -1.86 -14.64 2.96
C GLN A 104 -3.04 -15.21 2.15
N GLU A 105 -4.13 -15.60 2.81
CA GLU A 105 -5.34 -16.12 2.16
C GLU A 105 -6.03 -15.00 1.39
N ALA A 106 -6.29 -13.86 2.06
CA ALA A 106 -6.87 -12.67 1.45
C ALA A 106 -6.07 -12.22 0.21
N MET A 107 -4.74 -12.32 0.27
CA MET A 107 -3.90 -11.94 -0.86
C MET A 107 -4.03 -12.90 -2.05
N ASN A 108 -4.14 -14.20 -1.79
CA ASN A 108 -4.33 -15.18 -2.85
C ASN A 108 -5.68 -14.97 -3.54
N ASP A 109 -6.73 -14.71 -2.76
CA ASP A 109 -8.08 -14.46 -3.29
C ASP A 109 -8.09 -13.21 -4.19
N LYS A 110 -7.40 -12.14 -3.78
CA LYS A 110 -7.28 -10.91 -4.58
C LYS A 110 -6.49 -11.13 -5.87
N LEU A 111 -5.38 -11.83 -5.79
CA LEU A 111 -4.59 -12.21 -6.97
C LEU A 111 -5.41 -13.04 -7.95
N GLN A 112 -6.21 -13.98 -7.42
CA GLN A 112 -7.10 -14.78 -8.23
C GLN A 112 -8.22 -13.94 -8.87
N LEU A 113 -8.81 -12.98 -8.16
CA LEU A 113 -9.75 -12.01 -8.73
C LEU A 113 -9.09 -11.26 -9.90
N ILE A 114 -7.92 -10.65 -9.68
CA ILE A 114 -7.19 -9.90 -10.73
C ILE A 114 -6.90 -10.80 -11.94
N ASN A 115 -6.50 -12.05 -11.71
CA ASN A 115 -6.25 -13.00 -12.79
C ASN A 115 -7.52 -13.31 -13.60
N ILE A 116 -8.65 -13.54 -12.91
CA ILE A 116 -9.95 -13.78 -13.53
C ILE A 116 -10.37 -12.57 -14.37
N LEU A 117 -10.32 -11.38 -13.78
CA LEU A 117 -10.67 -10.11 -14.44
C LEU A 117 -9.76 -9.82 -15.63
N ASN A 118 -8.45 -10.06 -15.50
CA ASN A 118 -7.50 -9.91 -16.59
C ASN A 118 -7.67 -10.97 -17.69
N SER A 119 -8.34 -12.09 -17.44
CA SER A 119 -8.62 -13.10 -18.48
C SER A 119 -9.78 -12.70 -19.41
N TYR A 120 -10.63 -11.77 -19.01
CA TYR A 120 -11.79 -11.36 -19.80
C TYR A 120 -11.44 -10.40 -20.92
N GLN A 121 -12.19 -10.45 -22.02
CA GLN A 121 -12.08 -9.44 -23.07
C GLN A 121 -12.73 -8.12 -22.60
N PRO A 122 -12.27 -6.95 -23.08
CA PRO A 122 -12.85 -5.65 -22.74
C PRO A 122 -14.38 -5.57 -22.93
N ASP A 123 -14.86 -6.18 -24.00
CA ASP A 123 -16.28 -6.17 -24.40
C ASP A 123 -17.08 -7.33 -23.81
N TYR A 124 -16.54 -8.01 -22.80
CA TYR A 124 -17.11 -9.24 -22.27
C TYR A 124 -18.46 -8.96 -21.58
N GLN A 125 -19.55 -9.41 -22.22
CA GLN A 125 -20.87 -9.39 -21.62
C GLN A 125 -20.82 -10.09 -20.25
N ASN A 126 -21.27 -9.40 -19.20
CA ASN A 126 -21.27 -9.82 -17.80
C ASN A 126 -19.93 -9.71 -17.04
N TYR A 127 -19.00 -8.84 -17.47
CA TYR A 127 -17.79 -8.54 -16.70
C TYR A 127 -18.10 -8.16 -15.23
N THR A 128 -18.93 -7.13 -15.05
CA THR A 128 -19.31 -6.59 -13.73
C THR A 128 -19.98 -7.66 -12.87
N GLN A 129 -20.95 -8.40 -13.43
CA GLN A 129 -21.62 -9.48 -12.72
C GLN A 129 -20.64 -10.55 -12.20
N LYS A 130 -19.66 -10.96 -13.01
CA LYS A 130 -18.68 -11.97 -12.57
C LYS A 130 -17.71 -11.44 -11.52
N CYS A 131 -17.35 -10.16 -11.60
CA CYS A 131 -16.58 -9.49 -10.57
C CYS A 131 -17.37 -9.49 -9.24
N GLU A 132 -18.64 -9.09 -9.28
CA GLU A 132 -19.54 -9.09 -8.13
C GLU A 132 -19.74 -10.49 -7.54
N ASP A 133 -20.04 -11.50 -8.37
CA ASP A 133 -20.23 -12.89 -7.94
C ASP A 133 -18.98 -13.45 -7.24
N TYR A 134 -17.79 -13.11 -7.76
CA TYR A 134 -16.53 -13.48 -7.11
C TYR A 134 -16.39 -12.79 -5.76
N ILE A 135 -16.69 -11.49 -5.71
CA ILE A 135 -16.57 -10.71 -4.48
C ILE A 135 -17.53 -11.23 -3.40
N PHE A 136 -18.78 -11.55 -3.76
CA PHE A 136 -19.78 -12.06 -2.82
C PHE A 136 -19.51 -13.49 -2.33
N SER A 137 -18.75 -14.28 -3.09
CA SER A 137 -18.45 -15.69 -2.75
C SER A 137 -17.27 -15.87 -1.80
N HIS A 138 -16.51 -14.80 -1.49
CA HIS A 138 -15.33 -14.87 -0.63
C HIS A 138 -15.50 -14.00 0.62
N SER A 139 -15.37 -14.59 1.80
CA SER A 139 -15.71 -13.95 3.07
C SER A 139 -14.64 -13.01 3.64
N ASN A 140 -13.45 -12.92 3.03
CA ASN A 140 -12.27 -12.36 3.70
C ASN A 140 -11.34 -11.44 2.87
N MET A 141 -11.87 -10.70 1.90
CA MET A 141 -11.04 -9.81 1.06
C MET A 141 -10.69 -8.46 1.69
N TRP A 142 -11.04 -8.23 2.96
CA TRP A 142 -11.20 -6.89 3.56
C TRP A 142 -9.92 -6.09 3.82
N PHE A 143 -8.75 -6.57 3.42
CA PHE A 143 -7.47 -5.89 3.72
C PHE A 143 -6.95 -5.01 2.58
N ASP A 144 -7.84 -4.55 1.72
CA ASP A 144 -7.65 -3.56 0.65
C ASP A 144 -9.05 -2.96 0.42
N PRO A 145 -9.24 -1.64 0.18
CA PRO A 145 -10.38 -0.85 0.62
C PRO A 145 -11.70 -1.40 0.04
N THR A 146 -12.25 -2.39 0.71
CA THR A 146 -13.51 -3.03 0.37
C THR A 146 -14.10 -3.57 1.64
N LYS A 147 -14.14 -2.73 2.68
CA LYS A 147 -15.52 -2.41 3.03
C LYS A 147 -16.07 -1.67 1.83
N PRO A 148 -17.12 -2.17 1.14
CA PRO A 148 -18.04 -1.21 0.56
C PRO A 148 -18.32 -0.26 1.72
N SER A 149 -17.71 0.92 1.68
CA SER A 149 -18.25 1.99 2.46
C SER A 149 -19.59 2.31 1.82
N ASP A 150 -20.43 3.06 2.51
CA ASP A 150 -21.60 3.63 1.85
C ASP A 150 -21.20 4.44 0.58
N ASP A 151 -19.90 4.75 0.47
CA ASP A 151 -19.30 5.54 -0.58
C ASP A 151 -18.97 4.68 -1.83
N ILE A 152 -18.08 3.67 -1.79
CA ILE A 152 -17.74 2.84 -2.99
C ILE A 152 -18.49 1.51 -2.95
N THR A 153 -19.56 1.40 -3.73
CA THR A 153 -20.28 0.13 -3.88
C THR A 153 -19.45 -0.89 -4.68
N ILE A 154 -19.75 -2.17 -4.49
CA ILE A 154 -19.09 -3.28 -5.21
C ILE A 154 -19.28 -3.11 -6.73
N GLY A 155 -20.47 -2.70 -7.18
CA GLY A 155 -20.75 -2.46 -8.60
C GLY A 155 -19.83 -1.40 -9.20
N VAL A 156 -19.69 -0.25 -8.53
CA VAL A 156 -18.79 0.84 -8.96
C VAL A 156 -17.35 0.37 -9.05
N MET A 157 -16.89 -0.43 -8.09
CA MET A 157 -15.54 -0.99 -8.14
C MET A 157 -15.34 -1.96 -9.32
N CYS A 158 -16.34 -2.80 -9.59
CA CYS A 158 -16.30 -3.74 -10.70
C CYS A 158 -16.33 -3.06 -12.07
N GLU A 159 -17.09 -1.98 -12.22
CA GLU A 159 -17.06 -1.10 -13.40
C GLU A 159 -15.68 -0.45 -13.58
N ALA A 160 -15.12 0.08 -12.50
CA ALA A 160 -13.80 0.69 -12.50
C ALA A 160 -12.70 -0.31 -12.95
N TYR A 161 -12.76 -1.57 -12.48
CA TYR A 161 -11.89 -2.63 -13.00
C TYR A 161 -12.11 -2.89 -14.49
N GLN A 162 -13.36 -2.92 -14.95
CA GLN A 162 -13.66 -3.14 -16.37
C GLN A 162 -13.00 -2.05 -17.23
N GLU A 163 -13.13 -0.78 -16.84
CA GLU A 163 -12.54 0.36 -17.54
C GLU A 163 -11.00 0.29 -17.55
N LEU A 164 -10.40 -0.03 -16.39
CA LEU A 164 -8.95 -0.21 -16.26
C LEU A 164 -8.45 -1.28 -17.24
N PHE A 165 -9.01 -2.49 -17.19
CA PHE A 165 -8.53 -3.60 -18.02
C PHE A 165 -8.85 -3.41 -19.50
N THR A 166 -9.95 -2.73 -19.82
CA THR A 166 -10.26 -2.30 -21.20
C THR A 166 -9.18 -1.39 -21.74
N SER A 167 -8.84 -0.35 -20.97
CA SER A 167 -7.81 0.61 -21.34
C SER A 167 -6.44 -0.06 -21.49
N LEU A 168 -5.99 -0.80 -20.47
CA LEU A 168 -4.68 -1.46 -20.50
C LEU A 168 -4.55 -2.44 -21.68
N LYS A 169 -5.61 -3.17 -22.02
CA LYS A 169 -5.60 -4.11 -23.15
C LYS A 169 -5.72 -3.44 -24.51
N SER A 170 -6.36 -2.28 -24.60
CA SER A 170 -6.32 -1.48 -25.82
C SER A 170 -4.91 -0.98 -26.14
N TYR A 171 -4.11 -0.66 -25.11
CA TYR A 171 -2.71 -0.26 -25.27
C TYR A 171 -1.77 -1.44 -25.44
N ASN A 172 -2.02 -2.54 -24.71
CA ASN A 172 -1.22 -3.76 -24.76
C ASN A 172 -2.13 -5.00 -24.72
N PRO A 173 -2.49 -5.57 -25.89
CA PRO A 173 -3.33 -6.77 -25.96
C PRO A 173 -2.72 -8.00 -25.26
N ALA A 174 -1.40 -8.00 -25.05
CA ALA A 174 -0.66 -9.05 -24.34
C ALA A 174 -0.25 -8.59 -22.93
N LEU A 175 -1.17 -7.95 -22.20
CA LEU A 175 -0.95 -7.48 -20.83
C LEU A 175 -0.52 -8.64 -19.93
N LYS A 176 0.69 -8.53 -19.38
CA LYS A 176 1.23 -9.53 -18.46
C LYS A 176 0.49 -9.49 -17.14
N TYR A 177 0.44 -10.63 -16.47
CA TYR A 177 -0.23 -10.77 -15.19
C TYR A 177 0.40 -9.90 -14.10
N GLU A 178 1.73 -9.80 -14.07
CA GLU A 178 2.44 -8.95 -13.11
C GLU A 178 2.09 -7.46 -13.30
N ASP A 179 2.01 -7.01 -14.54
CA ASP A 179 1.64 -5.63 -14.88
C ASP A 179 0.18 -5.36 -14.49
N ALA A 180 -0.73 -6.29 -14.80
CA ALA A 180 -2.13 -6.24 -14.40
C ALA A 180 -2.29 -6.06 -12.88
N ILE A 181 -1.51 -6.78 -12.08
CA ILE A 181 -1.51 -6.61 -10.61
C ILE A 181 -1.06 -5.21 -10.24
N ILE A 182 0.11 -4.76 -10.72
CA ILE A 182 0.67 -3.46 -10.35
C ILE A 182 -0.31 -2.34 -10.65
N TYR A 183 -0.87 -2.33 -11.86
CA TYR A 183 -1.85 -1.31 -12.27
C TYR A 183 -3.14 -1.39 -11.47
N THR A 184 -3.61 -2.58 -11.10
CA THR A 184 -4.80 -2.73 -10.25
C THR A 184 -4.60 -2.06 -8.89
N TYR A 185 -3.48 -2.32 -8.21
CA TYR A 185 -3.25 -1.70 -6.90
C TYR A 185 -3.09 -0.18 -7.00
N ALA A 186 -2.37 0.31 -8.00
CA ALA A 186 -2.23 1.75 -8.22
C ALA A 186 -3.59 2.40 -8.53
N PHE A 187 -4.41 1.75 -9.34
CA PHE A 187 -5.74 2.24 -9.73
C PHE A 187 -6.71 2.31 -8.55
N ILE A 188 -6.77 1.27 -7.71
CA ILE A 188 -7.64 1.28 -6.51
C ILE A 188 -7.25 2.44 -5.60
N TYR A 189 -5.94 2.64 -5.38
CA TYR A 189 -5.45 3.72 -4.55
C TYR A 189 -5.77 5.09 -5.16
N GLN A 190 -5.57 5.26 -6.46
CA GLN A 190 -5.91 6.51 -7.14
C GLN A 190 -7.41 6.80 -7.10
N THR A 191 -8.25 5.78 -7.29
CA THR A 191 -9.72 5.91 -7.21
C THR A 191 -10.15 6.39 -5.82
N LEU A 192 -9.46 5.94 -4.76
CA LEU A 192 -9.69 6.39 -3.40
C LEU A 192 -9.27 7.86 -3.19
N ILE A 193 -8.11 8.26 -3.72
CA ILE A 193 -7.68 9.68 -3.69
C ILE A 193 -8.65 10.58 -4.46
N ASP A 194 -8.96 10.21 -5.71
CA ASP A 194 -9.84 11.00 -6.58
C ASP A 194 -11.22 11.17 -5.96
N ARG A 195 -11.68 10.16 -5.22
CA ARG A 195 -12.92 10.26 -4.47
C ARG A 195 -12.83 11.28 -3.35
N TYR A 196 -11.77 11.24 -2.55
CA TYR A 196 -11.55 12.26 -1.53
C TYR A 196 -11.60 13.65 -2.17
N ASP A 197 -10.85 13.87 -3.25
CA ASP A 197 -10.85 15.13 -3.99
C ASP A 197 -12.28 15.57 -4.37
N MET A 198 -13.09 14.67 -4.92
CA MET A 198 -14.47 14.96 -5.34
C MET A 198 -15.40 15.26 -4.17
N ASP A 199 -15.36 14.48 -3.10
CA ASP A 199 -16.19 14.72 -1.91
C ASP A 199 -15.86 16.09 -1.28
N PHE A 200 -14.59 16.52 -1.31
CA PHE A 200 -14.19 17.83 -0.81
C PHE A 200 -14.55 18.98 -1.74
N LEU A 201 -14.44 18.79 -3.06
CA LEU A 201 -14.90 19.79 -4.04
C LEU A 201 -16.41 20.02 -3.93
N ASN A 202 -17.19 18.97 -3.70
CA ASN A 202 -18.65 19.07 -3.56
C ASN A 202 -19.10 19.89 -2.32
N VAL A 203 -18.27 19.95 -1.29
CA VAL A 203 -18.56 20.72 -0.06
C VAL A 203 -18.11 22.18 -0.18
N CYS A 204 -17.37 22.53 -1.23
CA CYS A 204 -16.72 23.83 -1.31
C CYS A 204 -17.20 24.73 -2.44
N VAL A 205 -17.95 25.78 -2.08
CA VAL A 205 -18.62 26.71 -3.02
C VAL A 205 -18.09 28.14 -2.88
N ASP A 206 -16.96 28.34 -2.19
CA ASP A 206 -16.47 29.68 -1.90
C ASP A 206 -15.88 30.36 -3.14
N SER A 207 -16.43 31.52 -3.47
CA SER A 207 -16.00 32.38 -4.58
C SER A 207 -15.17 33.59 -4.12
N GLN A 208 -14.83 33.70 -2.82
CA GLN A 208 -14.10 34.84 -2.25
C GLN A 208 -12.95 34.41 -1.36
N LEU A 209 -11.81 35.10 -1.52
CA LEU A 209 -10.60 34.87 -0.74
C LEU A 209 -10.83 35.23 0.74
N GLN A 210 -10.60 34.26 1.64
CA GLN A 210 -10.70 34.49 3.08
C GLN A 210 -9.54 35.35 3.60
N ALA A 211 -9.80 36.12 4.66
CA ALA A 211 -8.81 37.02 5.25
C ALA A 211 -7.56 36.30 5.78
N ASN A 212 -7.73 35.08 6.31
CA ASN A 212 -6.63 34.19 6.69
C ASN A 212 -6.71 32.85 5.95
N PRO A 213 -6.00 32.70 4.81
CA PRO A 213 -5.95 31.45 4.05
C PRO A 213 -5.42 30.23 4.82
N GLU A 214 -4.56 30.43 5.82
CA GLU A 214 -3.97 29.34 6.60
C GLU A 214 -5.00 28.73 7.56
N ASP A 215 -5.72 29.58 8.32
CA ASP A 215 -6.81 29.12 9.20
C ASP A 215 -7.92 28.44 8.39
N TYR A 216 -8.25 29.00 7.23
CA TYR A 216 -9.23 28.41 6.31
C TYR A 216 -8.79 27.03 5.82
N CYS A 217 -7.52 26.90 5.44
CA CYS A 217 -6.96 25.62 5.08
C CYS A 217 -7.02 24.61 6.24
N ASN A 218 -6.68 25.02 7.47
CA ASN A 218 -6.76 24.14 8.63
C ASN A 218 -8.20 23.66 8.90
N GLU A 219 -9.20 24.53 8.67
CA GLU A 219 -10.61 24.12 8.75
C GLU A 219 -10.96 23.08 7.67
N LEU A 220 -10.45 23.25 6.44
CA LEU A 220 -10.63 22.26 5.38
C LEU A 220 -9.94 20.94 5.73
N MET A 221 -8.70 20.98 6.21
CA MET A 221 -7.98 19.77 6.63
C MET A 221 -8.66 19.05 7.79
N SER A 222 -9.33 19.75 8.71
CA SER A 222 -10.08 19.07 9.78
C SER A 222 -11.22 18.17 9.26
N LYS A 223 -11.57 18.32 7.97
CA LYS A 223 -12.55 17.50 7.25
C LYS A 223 -11.88 16.43 6.39
N ILE A 224 -10.56 16.52 6.15
CA ILE A 224 -9.77 15.62 5.31
C ILE A 224 -8.85 14.78 6.18
N ASP A 225 -8.98 13.46 6.07
CA ASP A 225 -8.12 12.55 6.81
C ASP A 225 -6.81 12.29 6.05
N PHE A 226 -5.79 13.11 6.32
CA PHE A 226 -4.44 12.94 5.76
C PHE A 226 -3.64 11.93 6.58
N ILE A 227 -4.02 10.66 6.49
CA ILE A 227 -3.56 9.53 7.33
C ILE A 227 -2.03 9.32 7.43
N LEU A 228 -1.23 9.91 6.53
CA LEU A 228 0.23 9.82 6.54
C LEU A 228 0.93 11.09 7.03
N LEU A 229 0.19 12.12 7.44
CA LEU A 229 0.74 13.36 7.98
C LEU A 229 0.55 13.39 9.49
N ASN A 230 1.53 13.96 10.19
CA ASN A 230 1.33 14.39 11.57
C ASN A 230 0.86 15.86 11.62
N GLU A 231 0.49 16.32 12.82
CA GLU A 231 -0.07 17.67 13.04
C GLU A 231 0.86 18.81 12.56
N ASP A 232 2.18 18.65 12.67
CA ASP A 232 3.14 19.66 12.23
C ASP A 232 3.26 19.68 10.69
N GLU A 233 3.24 18.52 10.06
CA GLU A 233 3.24 18.37 8.60
C GLU A 233 1.96 18.91 7.97
N GLU A 234 0.82 18.64 8.60
CA GLU A 234 -0.48 19.22 8.30
C GLU A 234 -0.44 20.77 8.33
N LYS A 235 0.02 21.35 9.43
CA LYS A 235 0.15 22.83 9.54
C LYS A 235 1.08 23.39 8.47
N GLN A 236 2.18 22.71 8.19
CA GLN A 236 3.12 23.12 7.15
C GLN A 236 2.47 23.07 5.75
N LEU A 237 1.74 21.99 5.45
CA LEU A 237 0.98 21.83 4.21
C LEU A 237 0.02 23.02 4.02
N CYS A 238 -0.71 23.38 5.08
CA CYS A 238 -1.62 24.51 5.03
C CYS A 238 -0.95 25.86 4.88
N SER A 239 0.14 26.11 5.60
CA SER A 239 0.86 27.39 5.48
C SER A 239 1.43 27.58 4.07
N VAL A 240 1.92 26.51 3.44
CA VAL A 240 2.44 26.56 2.07
C VAL A 240 1.31 26.75 1.05
N ASN A 241 0.24 25.96 1.15
CA ASN A 241 -0.82 25.96 0.14
C ASN A 241 -1.75 27.17 0.26
N GLY A 242 -2.01 27.68 1.46
CA GLY A 242 -2.68 28.97 1.66
C GLY A 242 -1.93 30.14 1.00
N LYS A 243 -0.59 30.13 1.03
CA LYS A 243 0.23 31.13 0.31
C LYS A 243 0.16 30.97 -1.21
N LYS A 244 0.20 29.74 -1.73
CA LYS A 244 0.07 29.46 -3.18
C LYS A 244 -1.29 29.93 -3.70
N MET A 245 -2.36 29.60 -3.00
CA MET A 245 -3.73 30.02 -3.37
C MET A 245 -3.86 31.54 -3.34
N LYS A 246 -3.38 32.22 -2.28
CA LYS A 246 -3.45 33.68 -2.17
C LYS A 246 -2.76 34.36 -3.35
N LYS A 247 -1.59 33.85 -3.73
CA LYS A 247 -0.85 34.33 -4.90
C LYS A 247 -1.65 34.10 -6.19
N ARG A 248 -2.21 32.91 -6.40
CA ARG A 248 -3.00 32.58 -7.61
C ARG A 248 -4.20 33.50 -7.77
N CYS A 249 -4.96 33.74 -6.70
CA CYS A 249 -6.11 34.64 -6.74
C CYS A 249 -5.71 36.09 -7.01
N HIS A 250 -4.63 36.59 -6.39
CA HIS A 250 -4.11 37.92 -6.71
C HIS A 250 -3.63 38.05 -8.16
N ASP A 251 -3.01 37.01 -8.72
CA ASP A 251 -2.57 37.02 -10.12
C ASP A 251 -3.77 37.08 -11.08
N ILE A 252 -4.87 36.40 -10.76
CA ILE A 252 -6.14 36.45 -11.50
C ILE A 252 -6.74 37.86 -11.46
N ASP A 253 -6.92 38.43 -10.26
CA ASP A 253 -7.48 39.78 -10.07
C ASP A 253 -6.68 40.84 -10.84
N ARG A 254 -5.34 40.69 -10.90
CA ARG A 254 -4.46 41.61 -11.63
C ARG A 254 -4.71 41.53 -13.14
N VAL A 255 -4.83 40.33 -13.71
CA VAL A 255 -5.07 40.14 -15.15
C VAL A 255 -6.43 40.74 -15.55
N GLU A 256 -7.47 40.58 -14.74
CA GLU A 256 -8.77 41.21 -14.98
C GLU A 256 -8.67 42.75 -14.93
N SER A 257 -7.92 43.30 -13.97
CA SER A 257 -7.74 44.74 -13.83
C SER A 257 -6.95 45.39 -14.99
N GLU A 258 -6.01 44.65 -15.59
CA GLU A 258 -5.17 45.11 -16.69
C GLU A 258 -5.86 45.00 -18.07
N GLN A 259 -6.83 44.09 -18.22
CA GLN A 259 -7.50 43.81 -19.51
C GLN A 259 -8.78 44.62 -19.78
N GLY A 260 -9.26 45.42 -18.84
CA GLY A 260 -10.28 46.46 -19.09
C GLY A 260 -11.53 45.98 -19.83
N ASN A 261 -12.39 45.19 -19.18
CA ASN A 261 -13.83 45.00 -19.45
C ASN A 261 -14.34 44.68 -20.89
N ASN A 262 -13.50 44.32 -21.87
CA ASN A 262 -13.98 44.05 -23.25
C ASN A 262 -13.76 42.61 -23.75
N ILE A 263 -13.65 41.64 -22.85
CA ILE A 263 -13.58 40.22 -23.22
C ILE A 263 -14.92 39.56 -22.89
N SER A 264 -15.48 38.88 -23.90
CA SER A 264 -16.71 38.08 -23.84
C SER A 264 -16.82 37.27 -22.54
N PRO A 265 -18.01 37.10 -21.94
CA PRO A 265 -18.20 36.36 -20.68
C PRO A 265 -17.79 34.87 -20.73
N GLU A 266 -17.49 34.34 -21.90
CA GLU A 266 -16.95 33.00 -22.10
C GLU A 266 -15.40 33.05 -22.04
N GLY A 267 -14.83 33.08 -20.82
CA GLY A 267 -13.37 32.96 -20.66
C GLY A 267 -12.72 33.63 -19.45
N HIS A 268 -13.47 34.26 -18.55
CA HIS A 268 -12.90 34.83 -17.32
C HIS A 268 -12.50 33.71 -16.34
N GLU A 269 -11.21 33.64 -15.98
CA GLU A 269 -10.74 32.78 -14.87
C GLU A 269 -11.18 33.44 -13.56
N TYR A 270 -12.14 32.87 -12.85
CA TYR A 270 -12.49 33.34 -11.51
C TYR A 270 -11.53 32.77 -10.46
N CYS A 271 -11.27 33.54 -9.40
CA CYS A 271 -10.62 33.02 -8.21
C CYS A 271 -11.57 32.04 -7.49
N PHE A 272 -11.15 30.78 -7.37
CA PHE A 272 -11.83 29.73 -6.60
C PHE A 272 -10.93 29.29 -5.44
N PRO A 273 -10.83 30.07 -4.34
CA PRO A 273 -9.88 29.84 -3.26
C PRO A 273 -9.96 28.43 -2.70
N CYS A 274 -11.17 27.90 -2.55
CA CYS A 274 -11.31 26.58 -1.99
C CYS A 274 -10.82 25.47 -2.91
N ALA A 275 -11.27 25.47 -4.17
CA ALA A 275 -10.85 24.49 -5.16
C ALA A 275 -9.32 24.53 -5.36
N PHE A 276 -8.72 25.73 -5.37
CA PHE A 276 -7.26 25.86 -5.43
C PHE A 276 -6.57 25.34 -4.17
N THR A 277 -7.10 25.62 -2.98
CA THR A 277 -6.52 25.14 -1.72
C THR A 277 -6.57 23.61 -1.65
N ILE A 278 -7.73 23.00 -1.92
CA ILE A 278 -7.90 21.54 -1.97
C ILE A 278 -6.98 20.94 -3.01
N GLY A 279 -6.99 21.44 -4.25
CA GLY A 279 -6.16 20.91 -5.33
C GLY A 279 -4.66 20.96 -5.01
N TYR A 280 -4.17 22.04 -4.39
CA TYR A 280 -2.77 22.11 -3.99
C TYR A 280 -2.43 21.19 -2.81
N MET A 281 -3.32 21.08 -1.80
CA MET A 281 -3.12 20.16 -0.68
C MET A 281 -3.07 18.72 -1.15
N MET A 282 -4.04 18.30 -1.97
CA MET A 282 -4.14 16.93 -2.47
C MET A 282 -2.99 16.59 -3.41
N HIS A 283 -2.55 17.53 -4.25
CA HIS A 283 -1.34 17.36 -5.05
C HIS A 283 -0.08 17.14 -4.19
N ASP A 284 0.16 18.03 -3.22
CA ASP A 284 1.34 17.94 -2.36
C ASP A 284 1.30 16.68 -1.47
N TYR A 285 0.11 16.29 -0.99
CA TYR A 285 -0.11 15.06 -0.24
C TYR A 285 0.15 13.81 -1.09
N ASN A 286 -0.45 13.71 -2.28
CA ASN A 286 -0.26 12.56 -3.16
C ASN A 286 1.22 12.42 -3.57
N TYR A 287 1.90 13.53 -3.87
CA TYR A 287 3.35 13.52 -4.09
C TYR A 287 4.12 12.98 -2.88
N GLY A 288 3.70 13.34 -1.67
CA GLY A 288 4.22 12.77 -0.42
C GLY A 288 4.03 11.25 -0.34
N VAL A 289 2.83 10.76 -0.63
CA VAL A 289 2.51 9.32 -0.60
C VAL A 289 3.32 8.54 -1.64
N GLU A 290 3.40 9.03 -2.89
CA GLU A 290 4.21 8.42 -3.95
C GLU A 290 5.68 8.29 -3.53
N LYS A 291 6.22 9.34 -2.90
CA LYS A 291 7.58 9.32 -2.36
C LYS A 291 7.72 8.25 -1.27
N GLN A 292 6.76 8.12 -0.36
CA GLN A 292 6.80 7.09 0.69
C GLN A 292 6.71 5.68 0.12
N ILE A 293 5.85 5.44 -0.87
CA ILE A 293 5.80 4.17 -1.60
C ILE A 293 7.20 3.88 -2.16
N LYS A 294 7.82 4.83 -2.86
CA LYS A 294 9.17 4.67 -3.42
C LYS A 294 10.23 4.37 -2.34
N ASP A 295 10.17 5.04 -1.20
CA ASP A 295 11.11 4.82 -0.10
C ASP A 295 10.95 3.41 0.51
N VAL A 296 9.71 2.91 0.60
CA VAL A 296 9.42 1.51 0.95
C VAL A 296 10.01 0.53 -0.06
N PHE A 297 9.89 0.79 -1.37
CA PHE A 297 10.54 -0.02 -2.41
C PHE A 297 12.08 -0.02 -2.28
N ILE A 298 12.67 1.11 -1.92
CA ILE A 298 14.11 1.20 -1.65
C ILE A 298 14.47 0.37 -0.41
N ALA A 299 13.68 0.44 0.65
CA ALA A 299 13.87 -0.37 1.86
C ALA A 299 13.78 -1.87 1.58
N PHE A 300 12.78 -2.30 0.79
CA PHE A 300 12.66 -3.68 0.33
C PHE A 300 13.89 -4.15 -0.44
N SER A 301 14.37 -3.32 -1.37
CA SER A 301 15.55 -3.62 -2.19
C SER A 301 16.81 -3.77 -1.33
N LYS A 302 16.98 -2.93 -0.30
CA LYS A 302 18.07 -3.05 0.68
C LYS A 302 17.97 -4.34 1.49
N LYS A 303 16.77 -4.68 2.00
CA LYS A 303 16.51 -5.90 2.79
C LYS A 303 16.79 -7.17 1.96
N ALA A 304 16.30 -7.22 0.72
CA ALA A 304 16.58 -8.32 -0.22
C ALA A 304 18.08 -8.46 -0.52
N THR A 305 18.78 -7.34 -0.73
CA THR A 305 20.24 -7.35 -0.93
C THR A 305 20.98 -7.89 0.29
N GLY A 306 20.54 -7.54 1.50
CA GLY A 306 21.08 -8.08 2.76
C GLY A 306 20.94 -9.60 2.84
N ILE A 307 19.72 -10.10 2.62
CA ILE A 307 19.43 -11.55 2.62
C ILE A 307 20.29 -12.29 1.61
N LEU A 308 20.44 -11.74 0.39
CA LEU A 308 21.29 -12.35 -0.65
C LEU A 308 22.77 -12.38 -0.25
N LYS A 309 23.27 -11.31 0.39
CA LYS A 309 24.65 -11.27 0.91
C LYS A 309 24.86 -12.31 2.00
N ASP A 310 23.91 -12.47 2.90
CA ASP A 310 24.03 -13.44 4.00
C ASP A 310 23.93 -14.88 3.49
N ALA A 311 22.99 -15.16 2.58
CA ALA A 311 22.91 -16.45 1.88
C ALA A 311 24.21 -16.77 1.11
N SER A 312 24.81 -15.78 0.44
CA SER A 312 26.10 -15.94 -0.24
C SER A 312 27.23 -16.26 0.73
N LYS A 313 27.27 -15.64 1.92
CA LYS A 313 28.27 -15.95 2.95
C LYS A 313 28.08 -17.36 3.50
N GLU A 314 26.84 -17.77 3.79
CA GLU A 314 26.54 -19.13 4.26
C GLU A 314 26.95 -20.20 3.25
N LEU A 315 26.68 -19.96 1.97
CA LEU A 315 27.12 -20.85 0.88
C LEU A 315 28.64 -20.94 0.81
N GLN A 316 29.35 -19.81 0.92
CA GLN A 316 30.81 -19.80 0.95
C GLN A 316 31.35 -20.60 2.14
N GLN A 317 30.80 -20.39 3.34
CA GLN A 317 31.23 -21.14 4.54
C GLN A 317 30.97 -22.65 4.42
N LYS A 318 29.84 -23.05 3.81
CA LYS A 318 29.57 -24.46 3.52
C LYS A 318 30.59 -25.03 2.52
N GLN A 319 30.92 -24.26 1.48
CA GLN A 319 31.91 -24.67 0.48
C GLN A 319 33.31 -24.82 1.11
N ASP A 320 33.74 -23.85 1.93
CA ASP A 320 35.02 -23.89 2.62
C ASP A 320 35.13 -25.11 3.56
N LYS A 321 34.03 -25.46 4.25
CA LYS A 321 33.95 -26.68 5.07
C LYS A 321 34.09 -27.95 4.24
N ILE A 322 33.41 -28.03 3.09
CA ILE A 322 33.52 -29.16 2.17
C ILE A 322 34.97 -29.31 1.66
N ASP A 323 35.61 -28.21 1.30
CA ASP A 323 36.99 -28.22 0.79
C ASP A 323 38.00 -28.59 1.88
N LEU A 324 37.78 -28.15 3.12
CA LEU A 324 38.57 -28.58 4.29
C LEU A 324 38.41 -30.08 4.55
N GLN A 325 37.18 -30.61 4.47
CA GLN A 325 36.90 -32.03 4.67
C GLN A 325 37.58 -32.90 3.60
N LYS A 326 37.50 -32.50 2.33
CA LYS A 326 38.23 -33.17 1.23
C LYS A 326 39.75 -33.17 1.43
N LYS A 327 40.32 -32.08 1.96
CA LYS A 327 41.75 -31.99 2.28
C LYS A 327 42.14 -32.95 3.41
N LEU A 328 41.30 -33.05 4.45
CA LEU A 328 41.49 -33.97 5.58
C LEU A 328 41.41 -35.45 5.14
N GLU A 329 40.43 -35.80 4.30
CA GLU A 329 40.30 -37.15 3.74
C GLU A 329 41.54 -37.51 2.89
N LYS A 330 42.02 -36.57 2.07
CA LYS A 330 43.22 -36.76 1.26
C LYS A 330 44.49 -36.93 2.12
N SER A 331 44.65 -36.16 3.19
CA SER A 331 45.81 -36.30 4.09
C SER A 331 45.77 -37.61 4.90
N GLN A 332 44.60 -38.09 5.29
CA GLN A 332 44.40 -39.40 5.94
C GLN A 332 44.73 -40.57 5.00
N LEU A 333 44.31 -40.49 3.73
CA LEU A 333 44.71 -41.48 2.71
C LEU A 333 46.22 -41.49 2.46
N THR A 334 46.88 -40.34 2.55
CA THR A 334 48.34 -40.25 2.35
C THR A 334 49.12 -40.82 3.53
N SER A 335 48.57 -40.75 4.75
CA SER A 335 49.19 -41.28 5.97
C SER A 335 48.95 -42.78 6.18
N GLN A 336 48.03 -43.41 5.46
CA GLN A 336 47.86 -44.88 5.43
C GLN A 336 48.80 -45.58 4.42
N ILE A 337 49.51 -44.83 3.56
CA ILE A 337 50.39 -45.38 2.50
C ILE A 337 51.88 -45.46 2.94
N GLN A 338 52.23 -45.03 4.15
CA GLN A 338 53.53 -45.27 4.79
C GLN A 338 53.31 -46.19 6.00
N LEU A 339 53.84 -47.41 6.15
CA LEU A 339 54.92 -48.22 5.55
C LEU A 339 54.57 -49.71 5.80
N PRO A 340 55.27 -50.69 5.16
CA PRO A 340 56.43 -51.26 5.84
C PRO A 340 57.70 -51.20 4.98
N ALA A 341 58.82 -50.95 5.68
CA ALA A 341 60.17 -51.23 5.20
C ALA A 341 60.51 -52.71 5.39
#